data_AF-A0A392QCD9-F1
#
_entry.id   AF-A0A392QCD9-F1
#
_cell.length_a   1.000
_cell.length_b   1.000
_cell.length_c   1.000
_cell.angle_alpha   90.00
_cell.angle_beta   90.00
_cell.angle_gamma   90.00
#
_symmetry.space_group_name_H-M   'P 1'
#
loop_
_entity.id
_entity.type
_entity.pdbx_description
1 polymer ?
#
loop_
_entity_poly.entity_id
_entity_poly.type
_entity_poly.pdbx_seq_one_letter_code
_entity_poly.pdbx_strand_id
1 'polypeptide(L)' 'MEIDTETAVEKRVIINNVMCLLTDPDGAPLGAPMYLPQNIGPQQLQLIVNQLLHNVTIITLLLSSIV' A
#
# COMPACT_ATOMS: atom_id res chain seq x y z
N MET A 1 31.09 -39.97 -1.06
CA MET A 1 29.79 -39.36 -0.70
C MET A 1 30.15 -38.18 0.14
N GLU A 2 30.38 -37.03 -0.50
CA GLU A 2 30.62 -35.77 0.20
C GLU A 2 29.39 -34.93 -0.06
N ILE A 3 28.64 -34.73 1.02
CA ILE A 3 27.35 -34.06 1.06
C ILE A 3 27.66 -32.81 1.86
N ASP A 4 27.88 -31.68 1.18
CA ASP A 4 27.92 -30.38 1.84
C ASP A 4 27.05 -29.41 1.05
N THR A 5 25.76 -29.62 1.29
CA THR A 5 24.64 -28.68 1.28
C THR A 5 24.93 -27.29 0.71
N GLU A 6 24.50 -27.12 -0.54
CA GLU A 6 24.19 -25.84 -1.15
C GLU A 6 23.15 -25.12 -0.26
N THR A 7 23.65 -24.26 0.63
CA THR A 7 22.81 -23.41 1.46
C THR A 7 22.18 -22.39 0.54
N ALA A 8 20.94 -22.69 0.12
CA ALA A 8 20.04 -21.72 -0.47
C ALA A 8 19.95 -20.54 0.50
N VAL A 9 20.75 -19.51 0.25
CA VAL A 9 20.54 -18.19 0.85
C VAL A 9 19.20 -17.75 0.29
N GLU A 10 18.12 -18.02 1.04
CA GLU A 10 16.87 -17.30 0.90
C GLU A 10 17.25 -15.84 0.89
N LYS A 11 17.23 -15.26 -0.30
CA LYS A 11 17.49 -13.84 -0.52
C LYS A 11 16.30 -13.15 0.13
N ARG A 12 16.37 -12.95 1.45
CA ARG A 12 15.36 -12.23 2.22
C ARG A 12 15.28 -10.87 1.54
N VAL A 13 14.19 -10.66 0.81
CA VAL A 13 13.89 -9.36 0.24
C VAL A 13 13.65 -8.46 1.44
N ILE A 14 14.65 -7.67 1.81
CA ILE A 14 14.50 -6.65 2.84
C ILE A 14 13.61 -5.58 2.22
N ILE A 15 12.34 -5.57 2.63
CA ILE A 15 11.40 -4.53 2.24
C ILE A 15 11.54 -3.41 3.27
N ASN A 16 12.18 -2.31 2.85
CA ASN A 16 12.26 -1.11 3.66
C ASN A 16 10.94 -0.35 3.62
N ASN A 17 10.63 0.35 4.70
CA ASN A 17 9.52 1.30 4.73
C ASN A 17 10.06 2.71 4.55
N VAL A 18 9.38 3.51 3.73
CA VAL A 18 9.71 4.91 3.45
C VAL A 18 8.60 5.82 3.94
N MET A 19 8.96 6.98 4.49
CA MET A 19 7.98 7.98 4.90
C MET A 19 7.47 8.72 3.65
N CYS A 20 6.14 8.70 3.46
CA CYS A 20 5.46 9.29 2.32
C CYS A 20 4.36 10.23 2.80
N LEU A 21 4.18 11.35 2.09
CA LEU A 21 3.01 12.21 2.20
C LEU A 21 2.25 12.12 0.89
N LEU A 22 1.00 11.66 0.94
CA LEU A 22 0.14 11.59 -0.23
C LEU A 22 -0.57 12.93 -0.41
N THR A 23 -0.53 13.48 -1.61
CA THR A 23 -1.18 14.75 -1.94
C THR A 23 -2.15 14.56 -3.10
N ASP A 24 -3.12 15.46 -3.20
CA ASP A 24 -3.92 15.63 -4.40
C ASP A 24 -3.11 16.33 -5.52
N PRO A 25 -3.69 16.50 -6.73
CA PRO A 25 -3.02 17.20 -7.84
C PRO A 25 -2.71 18.68 -7.56
N ASP A 26 -3.42 19.31 -6.62
CA ASP A 26 -3.22 20.71 -6.21
C ASP A 26 -2.14 20.85 -5.11
N GLY A 27 -1.62 19.72 -4.62
CA GLY A 27 -0.59 19.65 -3.59
C GLY A 27 -1.14 19.63 -2.16
N ALA A 28 -2.46 19.56 -1.96
CA ALA A 28 -3.04 19.46 -0.64
C ALA A 28 -2.83 18.04 -0.07
N PRO A 29 -2.45 17.90 1.21
CA PRO A 29 -2.28 16.59 1.83
C PRO A 29 -3.60 15.81 1.91
N LEU A 30 -3.58 14.56 1.46
CA LEU A 30 -4.70 13.62 1.63
C LEU A 30 -4.82 13.09 3.08
N GLY A 31 -3.84 13.38 3.92
CA GLY A 31 -3.77 12.95 5.31
C GLY A 31 -2.41 13.23 5.95
N ALA A 32 -2.17 12.62 7.11
CA ALA A 32 -0.87 12.69 7.77
C ALA A 32 0.21 11.87 7.02
N PRO A 33 1.51 12.23 7.16
CA PRO A 33 2.59 11.40 6.64
C PRO A 33 2.53 9.96 7.18
N MET A 34 2.82 8.97 6.33
CA MET A 34 2.75 7.56 6.68
C MET A 34 3.92 6.76 6.12
N TYR A 35 4.25 5.65 6.77
CA TYR A 35 5.26 4.72 6.27
C TYR A 35 4.65 3.73 5.29
N LEU A 36 5.17 3.70 4.05
CA LEU A 36 4.77 2.75 3.03
C LEU A 36 5.91 1.79 2.70
N PRO A 37 5.63 0.51 2.43
CA PRO A 37 6.63 -0.41 1.90
C PRO A 37 7.20 0.12 0.58
N GLN A 38 8.51 0.03 0.40
CA GLN A 38 9.18 0.50 -0.81
C GLN A 38 8.73 -0.26 -2.08
N ASN A 39 8.22 -1.48 -1.91
CA ASN A 39 7.70 -2.31 -3.00
C ASN A 39 6.17 -2.19 -3.18
N ILE A 40 5.53 -1.19 -2.59
CA ILE A 40 4.08 -1.01 -2.71
C ILE A 40 3.68 -0.81 -4.18
N GLY A 41 2.72 -1.61 -4.63
CA GLY A 41 2.22 -1.56 -6.00
C GLY A 41 1.11 -0.52 -6.19
N PRO A 42 0.82 -0.12 -7.44
CA PRO A 42 -0.24 0.85 -7.74
C PRO A 42 -1.63 0.48 -7.18
N GLN A 43 -1.99 -0.81 -7.23
CA GLN A 43 -3.28 -1.29 -6.72
C GLN A 43 -3.41 -1.11 -5.20
N GLN A 44 -2.35 -1.41 -4.46
CA GLN A 44 -2.32 -1.26 -3.01
C GLN A 44 -2.35 0.23 -2.63
N LEU A 45 -1.62 1.07 -3.37
CA LEU A 45 -1.65 2.52 -3.18
C LEU A 45 -3.04 3.10 -3.44
N GLN A 46 -3.73 2.62 -4.47
CA GLN A 46 -5.10 3.04 -4.78
C GLN A 46 -6.07 2.70 -3.62
N LEU A 47 -5.92 1.53 -2.99
CA LEU A 47 -6.73 1.18 -1.82
C LEU A 47 -6.48 2.14 -0.64
N ILE A 48 -5.22 2.50 -0.39
CA ILE A 48 -4.85 3.47 0.66
C ILE A 48 -5.46 4.84 0.36
N VAL A 49 -5.29 5.35 -0.86
CA VAL A 49 -5.87 6.63 -1.30
C VAL A 49 -7.39 6.61 -1.17
N ASN A 50 -8.05 5.52 -1.58
CA ASN A 50 -9.50 5.38 -1.46
C ASN A 50 -9.99 5.36 -0.02
N GLN A 51 -9.21 4.78 0.90
CA GLN A 51 -9.53 4.84 2.34
C GLN A 51 -9.36 6.26 2.87
N LEU A 52 -8.28 6.97 2.53
CA LEU A 52 -8.04 8.36 2.92
C LEU A 52 -9.13 9.31 2.41
N LEU A 53 -9.61 9.09 1.19
CA LEU A 53 -10.68 9.87 0.57
C LEU A 53 -12.09 9.41 0.97
N HIS A 54 -12.22 8.39 1.81
CA HIS A 54 -13.51 7.75 2.15
C HIS A 54 -14.35 7.30 0.93
N ASN A 55 -13.72 7.06 -0.22
CA ASN A 55 -14.39 6.65 -1.45
C ASN A 55 -15.07 5.28 -1.33
N VAL A 56 -14.52 4.39 -0.49
CA VAL A 56 -15.13 3.07 -0.21
C VAL A 56 -16.52 3.24 0.41
N THR A 57 -16.65 4.17 1.36
CA THR A 57 -17.90 4.43 2.09
C THR A 57 -18.97 5.07 1.21
N ILE A 58 -18.58 5.98 0.31
CA ILE A 58 -19.54 6.62 -0.62
C ILE A 58 -20.16 5.58 -1.56
N ILE A 59 -19.36 4.67 -2.12
CA ILE A 59 -19.87 3.62 -3.02
C ILE A 59 -20.79 2.65 -2.26
N THR A 60 -20.42 2.25 -1.04
CA THR A 60 -21.27 1.35 -0.22
C THR A 60 -22.59 2.00 0.19
N LEU A 61 -22.59 3.29 0.57
CA LEU A 61 -23.82 4.02 0.93
C LEU A 61 -24.77 4.17 -0.27
N LEU A 62 -24.23 4.46 -1.46
CA LEU A 62 -25.02 4.55 -2.69
C LEU A 62 -25.69 3.21 -3.02
N LEU A 63 -24.98 2.09 -2.85
CA LEU A 63 -25.56 0.75 -3.07
C LEU A 63 -26.66 0.43 -2.05
N SER A 64 -26.53 0.85 -0.79
CA SER A 64 -27.57 0.64 0.23
C SER A 64 -28.83 1.50 0.05
N SER A 65 -28.75 2.57 -0.75
CA SER A 65 -29.91 3.45 -1.04
C SER A 65 -30.67 3.03 -2.30
N ILE A 66 -30.19 2.00 -3.02
CA ILE A 66 -30.75 1.50 -4.28
C ILE A 66 -31.46 0.14 -4.08
N VAL A 67 -31.37 -0.47 -2.90
CA VAL A 67 -32.08 -1.72 -2.52
C VAL A 67 -33.23 -1.41 -1.57
#